data_AF-A0A6N9RLG9-F1
#
_entry.id   AF-A0A6N9RLG9-F1
#
_cell.length_a   1.000
_cell.length_b   1.000
_cell.length_c   1.000
_cell.angle_alpha   90.00
_cell.angle_beta   90.00
_cell.angle_gamma   90.00
#
_symmetry.space_group_name_H-M   'P 1'
#
loop_
_entity.id
_entity.type
_entity.pdbx_description
1 polymer ?
#
loop_
_entity_poly.entity_id
_entity_poly.type
_entity_poly.pdbx_seq_one_letter_code
_entity_poly.pdbx_strand_id
1 'polypeptide(L)'
;MPVLFTADPAVAGPSPDDLTGDNVESMRRMEAQAMDKRSRADRIAAFVANFCGSMPFVWLHVLIFCGWLAWNSWPGLRHFDPYPYTFLTLVVSLEAIFLSAFILISQNYELRISDRRNQLDLQINLLTEQENTKTLQLLEQIAARLGVDVSADTDLRFLKQVTHPEQLIAQIEQGQQKSPAKPPSA
;
A
#
# COMPACT_ATOMS: atom_id res chain seq x y z
N MET A 1 -24.87 -21.48 -52.80
CA MET A 1 -25.54 -22.02 -51.59
C MET A 1 -24.99 -21.29 -50.39
N PRO A 2 -25.79 -20.59 -49.57
CA PRO A 2 -25.30 -19.95 -48.36
C PRO A 2 -25.24 -20.97 -47.22
N VAL A 3 -24.15 -20.94 -46.45
CA VAL A 3 -23.95 -21.79 -45.27
C VAL A 3 -24.71 -21.15 -44.12
N LEU A 4 -25.79 -21.80 -43.67
CA LEU A 4 -26.57 -21.43 -42.49
C LEU A 4 -25.74 -21.76 -41.24
N PHE A 5 -25.22 -20.74 -40.57
CA PHE A 5 -24.64 -20.84 -39.24
C PHE A 5 -25.78 -21.05 -38.24
N THR A 6 -26.04 -22.32 -37.90
CA THR A 6 -26.95 -22.69 -36.81
C THR A 6 -26.22 -22.42 -35.49
N ALA A 7 -26.49 -21.27 -34.88
CA ALA A 7 -26.11 -21.02 -33.50
C ALA A 7 -26.90 -21.96 -32.59
N ASP A 8 -26.21 -22.90 -31.97
CA ASP A 8 -26.75 -23.81 -30.96
C ASP A 8 -27.12 -22.99 -29.70
N PRO A 9 -28.39 -22.93 -29.28
CA PRO A 9 -28.84 -22.05 -28.19
C PRO A 9 -28.53 -22.58 -26.78
N ALA A 10 -27.71 -23.63 -26.63
CA ALA A 10 -27.55 -24.36 -25.38
C ALA A 10 -26.19 -24.18 -24.64
N VAL A 11 -25.39 -23.17 -24.97
CA VAL A 11 -24.19 -22.83 -24.17
C VAL A 11 -24.36 -21.43 -23.58
N ALA A 12 -25.27 -21.32 -22.60
CA ALA A 12 -25.26 -20.19 -21.68
C ALA A 12 -23.99 -20.31 -20.82
N GLY A 13 -22.91 -19.65 -21.25
CA GLY A 13 -21.74 -19.45 -20.42
C GLY A 13 -22.11 -18.70 -19.13
N PRO A 14 -21.33 -18.87 -18.04
CA PRO A 14 -21.62 -18.22 -16.76
C PRO A 14 -21.84 -16.71 -16.95
N SER A 15 -22.90 -16.19 -16.33
CA SER A 15 -23.24 -14.77 -16.41
C SER A 15 -22.12 -13.91 -15.80
N PRO A 16 -21.80 -12.72 -16.35
CA PRO A 16 -20.82 -11.79 -15.77
C PRO A 16 -21.03 -11.50 -14.27
N ASP A 17 -22.28 -11.57 -13.83
CA ASP A 17 -22.66 -11.37 -12.42
C ASP A 17 -22.25 -12.55 -11.52
N ASP A 18 -22.31 -13.79 -12.02
CA ASP A 18 -21.84 -14.99 -11.31
C ASP A 18 -20.31 -15.00 -11.17
N LEU A 19 -19.60 -14.58 -12.22
CA LEU A 19 -18.13 -14.48 -12.21
C LEU A 19 -17.65 -13.40 -11.24
N THR A 20 -18.37 -12.29 -11.13
CA THR A 20 -18.01 -11.20 -10.22
C THR A 20 -18.26 -11.60 -8.76
N GLY A 21 -19.36 -12.32 -8.48
CA GLY A 21 -19.65 -12.87 -7.15
C GLY A 21 -18.57 -13.84 -6.66
N ASP A 22 -18.19 -14.81 -7.49
CA ASP A 22 -17.16 -15.81 -7.16
C ASP A 22 -15.77 -15.17 -6.96
N ASN A 23 -15.43 -14.14 -7.75
CA ASN A 23 -14.18 -13.40 -7.60
C ASN A 23 -14.12 -12.61 -6.29
N VAL A 24 -15.22 -11.97 -5.89
CA VAL A 24 -15.29 -11.23 -4.61
C VAL A 24 -15.19 -12.18 -3.42
N GLU A 25 -15.84 -13.35 -3.50
CA GLU A 25 -15.79 -14.33 -2.43
C GLU A 25 -14.44 -15.04 -2.33
N SER A 26 -13.78 -15.31 -3.46
CA SER A 26 -12.42 -15.85 -3.47
C SER A 26 -11.40 -14.86 -2.89
N MET A 27 -11.50 -13.56 -3.22
CA MET A 27 -10.67 -12.51 -2.58
C MET A 27 -10.90 -12.47 -1.08
N ARG A 28 -12.16 -12.47 -0.62
CA ARG A 28 -12.49 -12.47 0.82
C ARG A 28 -11.95 -13.69 1.55
N ARG A 29 -12.00 -14.87 0.94
CA ARG A 29 -11.45 -16.11 1.51
C ARG A 29 -9.92 -16.06 1.58
N MET A 30 -9.27 -15.50 0.56
CA MET A 30 -7.82 -15.27 0.55
C MET A 30 -7.40 -14.28 1.64
N GLU A 31 -8.14 -13.18 1.81
CA GLU A 31 -7.92 -12.20 2.88
C GLU A 31 -8.12 -12.83 4.26
N ALA A 32 -9.21 -13.60 4.46
CA ALA A 32 -9.49 -14.28 5.71
C ALA A 32 -8.38 -15.29 6.08
N GLN A 33 -7.89 -16.07 5.11
CA GLN A 33 -6.78 -17.00 5.32
C GLN A 33 -5.45 -16.28 5.58
N ALA A 34 -5.23 -15.11 4.99
CA ALA A 34 -4.07 -14.27 5.28
C ALA A 34 -4.13 -13.64 6.68
N MET A 35 -5.34 -13.32 7.16
CA MET A 35 -5.57 -12.83 8.53
C MET A 35 -5.35 -13.93 9.58
N ASP A 36 -5.74 -15.17 9.28
CA ASP A 36 -5.65 -16.31 10.20
C ASP A 36 -4.20 -16.77 10.46
N LYS A 37 -3.26 -16.43 9.55
CA LYS A 37 -1.83 -16.69 9.72
C LYS A 37 -1.06 -15.61 10.48
N ARG A 38 -1.73 -14.54 10.96
CA ARG A 38 -1.02 -13.51 11.74
C ARG A 38 -0.59 -14.08 13.09
N SER A 39 0.71 -14.01 13.36
CA SER A 39 1.25 -14.30 14.69
C SER A 39 0.54 -13.42 15.73
N ARG A 40 0.38 -13.89 16.97
CA ARG A 40 -0.19 -13.09 18.06
C ARG A 40 0.51 -11.73 18.20
N ALA A 41 1.82 -11.70 17.89
CA ALA A 41 2.62 -10.48 17.83
C ALA A 41 2.16 -9.51 16.73
N ASP A 42 1.80 -9.99 15.53
CA ASP A 42 1.29 -9.14 14.45
C ASP A 42 -0.10 -8.57 14.78
N ARG A 43 -0.92 -9.31 15.52
CA ARG A 43 -2.24 -8.83 15.98
C ARG A 43 -2.09 -7.70 17.03
N ILE A 44 -1.12 -7.84 17.93
CA ILE A 44 -0.78 -6.80 18.91
C ILE A 44 -0.18 -5.59 18.18
N ALA A 45 0.76 -5.80 17.26
CA ALA A 45 1.38 -4.71 16.49
C ALA A 45 0.34 -3.92 15.68
N ALA A 46 -0.61 -4.59 15.03
CA ALA A 46 -1.69 -3.93 14.30
C ALA A 46 -2.63 -3.13 15.23
N PHE A 47 -2.95 -3.66 16.42
CA PHE A 47 -3.74 -2.94 17.40
C PHE A 47 -3.02 -1.68 17.90
N VAL A 48 -1.74 -1.82 18.26
CA VAL A 48 -0.89 -0.72 18.74
C VAL A 48 -0.71 0.34 17.65
N ALA A 49 -0.48 -0.05 16.40
CA ALA A 49 -0.37 0.87 15.27
C ALA A 49 -1.64 1.71 15.09
N ASN A 50 -2.80 1.06 15.14
CA ASN A 50 -4.08 1.73 14.99
C ASN A 50 -4.41 2.62 16.22
N PHE A 51 -3.97 2.24 17.41
CA PHE A 51 -4.21 2.97 18.66
C PHE A 51 -3.29 4.20 18.77
N CYS A 52 -1.98 4.04 18.55
CA CYS A 52 -1.01 5.14 18.59
C CYS A 52 -1.19 6.15 17.45
N GLY A 53 -1.73 5.73 16.29
CA GLY A 53 -2.09 6.63 15.20
C GLY A 53 -3.41 7.38 15.40
N SER A 54 -4.16 7.10 16.47
CA SER A 54 -5.50 7.65 16.67
C SER A 54 -5.48 9.00 17.40
N MET A 55 -6.19 9.99 16.85
CA MET A 55 -6.42 11.28 17.50
C MET A 55 -7.05 11.21 18.92
N PRO A 56 -7.98 10.28 19.25
CA PRO A 56 -8.55 10.20 20.59
C PRO A 56 -7.53 9.85 21.69
N PHE A 57 -6.44 9.14 21.36
CA PHE A 57 -5.39 8.82 22.33
C PHE A 57 -4.75 10.09 22.91
N VAL A 58 -4.47 11.07 22.04
CA VAL A 58 -3.89 12.36 22.43
C VAL A 58 -4.85 13.14 23.33
N TRP A 59 -6.13 13.19 22.95
CA TRP A 59 -7.16 13.88 23.75
C TRP A 59 -7.33 13.28 25.15
N LEU A 60 -7.25 11.95 25.27
CA LEU A 60 -7.29 11.27 26.56
C LEU A 60 -6.12 11.72 27.46
N HIS A 61 -4.90 11.80 26.92
CA HIS A 61 -3.72 12.25 27.67
C HIS A 61 -3.85 13.70 28.12
N VAL A 62 -4.30 14.57 27.20
CA VAL A 62 -4.56 15.98 27.52
C VAL A 62 -5.57 16.10 28.65
N LEU A 63 -6.68 15.34 28.61
CA LEU A 63 -7.68 15.33 29.68
C LEU A 63 -7.12 14.83 31.01
N ILE A 64 -6.32 13.76 31.00
CA ILE A 64 -5.67 13.22 32.21
C ILE A 64 -4.73 14.26 32.81
N PHE A 65 -3.87 14.89 32.01
CA PHE A 65 -2.95 15.92 32.49
C PHE A 65 -3.69 17.15 33.01
N CYS A 66 -4.67 17.66 32.25
CA CYS A 66 -5.51 18.78 32.71
C CYS A 66 -6.26 18.44 34.00
N GLY A 67 -6.79 17.23 34.12
CA GLY A 67 -7.47 16.75 35.32
C GLY A 67 -6.53 16.66 36.53
N TRP A 68 -5.30 16.16 36.32
CA TRP A 68 -4.28 16.10 37.38
C TRP A 68 -3.86 17.48 37.85
N LEU A 69 -3.58 18.39 36.90
CA LEU A 69 -3.23 19.78 37.20
C LEU A 69 -4.38 20.47 37.95
N ALA A 70 -5.62 20.30 37.51
CA ALA A 70 -6.79 20.88 38.16
C ALA A 70 -7.00 20.35 39.58
N TRP A 71 -6.86 19.03 39.78
CA TRP A 71 -6.97 18.39 41.09
C TRP A 71 -5.91 18.91 42.06
N ASN A 72 -4.67 19.05 41.59
CA ASN A 72 -3.56 19.47 42.45
C ASN A 72 -3.43 20.98 42.59
N SER A 73 -4.07 21.79 41.74
CA SER A 73 -4.10 23.25 41.87
C SER A 73 -5.35 23.77 42.61
N TRP A 74 -6.26 22.88 43.03
CA TRP A 74 -7.52 23.27 43.66
C TRP A 74 -7.32 23.63 45.15
N PRO A 75 -7.61 24.88 45.57
CA PRO A 75 -7.46 25.28 46.96
C PRO A 75 -8.51 24.57 47.83
N GLY A 76 -8.05 23.73 48.77
CA GLY A 76 -8.92 23.01 49.71
C GLY A 76 -8.81 21.48 49.67
N LEU A 77 -8.16 20.91 48.65
CA LEU A 77 -7.78 19.49 48.66
C LEU A 77 -6.32 19.31 49.10
N ARG A 78 -6.00 18.13 49.65
CA ARG A 78 -4.62 17.78 49.99
C ARG A 78 -3.82 17.63 48.69
N HIS A 79 -2.89 18.54 48.45
CA HIS A 79 -1.96 18.51 47.32
C HIS A 79 -1.21 17.17 47.33
N PHE A 80 -1.57 16.27 46.41
CA PHE A 80 -0.97 14.94 46.32
C PHE A 80 0.42 15.00 45.69
N ASP A 81 0.63 15.91 44.72
CA ASP A 81 1.87 16.09 43.99
C ASP A 81 2.22 17.59 43.92
N PRO A 82 2.75 18.20 45.00
CA PRO A 82 3.06 19.62 45.04
C PRO A 82 3.98 20.05 43.90
N TYR A 83 3.88 21.32 43.47
CA TYR A 83 4.80 21.90 42.51
C TYR A 83 6.25 21.63 42.97
N PRO A 84 7.09 20.92 42.18
CA PRO A 84 7.13 20.86 40.71
C PRO A 84 6.51 19.62 40.02
N TYR A 85 5.56 18.91 40.64
CA TYR A 85 4.90 17.71 40.06
C TYR A 85 5.84 16.54 39.73
N THR A 86 6.62 16.10 40.73
CA THR A 86 7.64 15.06 40.54
C THR A 86 7.03 13.72 40.15
N PHE A 87 5.87 13.35 40.70
CA PHE A 87 5.24 12.07 40.38
C PHE A 87 4.68 12.03 38.96
N LEU A 88 3.99 13.09 38.54
CA LEU A 88 3.50 13.21 37.16
C LEU A 88 4.66 13.12 36.18
N THR A 89 5.76 13.83 36.44
CA THR A 89 6.95 13.81 35.57
C THR A 89 7.55 12.41 35.46
N LEU A 90 7.62 11.67 36.57
CA LEU A 90 8.10 10.28 36.58
C LEU A 90 7.22 9.37 35.72
N VAL A 91 5.90 9.43 35.91
CA VAL A 91 4.94 8.62 35.14
C VAL A 91 4.99 8.96 33.66
N VAL A 92 4.98 10.26 33.31
CA VAL A 92 5.07 10.72 31.92
C VAL A 92 6.36 10.27 31.25
N SER A 93 7.50 10.34 31.95
CA SER A 93 8.78 9.88 31.39
C SER A 93 8.77 8.39 31.07
N LEU A 94 8.20 7.57 31.96
CA LEU A 94 8.05 6.14 31.74
C LEU A 94 7.08 5.84 30.59
N GLU A 95 5.94 6.53 30.56
CA GLU A 95 4.93 6.41 29.51
C GLU A 95 5.49 6.78 28.13
N ALA A 96 6.31 7.84 28.05
CA ALA A 96 6.97 8.25 26.82
C ALA A 96 7.91 7.18 26.24
N ILE A 97 8.62 6.43 27.10
CA ILE A 97 9.46 5.30 26.68
C ILE A 97 8.59 4.20 26.07
N PHE A 98 7.48 3.83 26.72
CA PHE A 98 6.55 2.83 26.20
C PHE A 98 5.93 3.29 24.88
N LEU A 99 5.52 4.56 24.78
CA LEU A 99 4.97 5.12 23.55
C LEU A 99 5.98 5.08 22.42
N SER A 100 7.23 5.45 22.68
CA SER A 100 8.29 5.39 21.67
C SER A 100 8.52 3.95 21.19
N ALA A 101 8.53 2.97 22.11
CA ALA A 101 8.65 1.56 21.75
C ALA A 101 7.45 1.06 20.92
N PHE A 102 6.23 1.43 21.32
CA PHE A 102 5.00 1.12 20.60
C PHE A 102 4.96 1.73 19.21
N ILE A 103 5.39 2.99 19.07
CA ILE A 103 5.55 3.66 17.78
C ILE A 103 6.55 2.91 16.91
N LEU A 104 7.72 2.53 17.46
CA LEU A 104 8.74 1.79 16.71
C LEU A 104 8.24 0.42 16.25
N ILE A 105 7.53 -0.31 17.12
CA ILE A 105 6.92 -1.60 16.76
C ILE A 105 5.89 -1.42 15.65
N SER A 106 5.06 -0.37 15.74
CA SER A 106 4.04 -0.05 14.73
C SER A 106 4.66 0.33 13.40
N GLN A 107 5.70 1.16 13.42
CA GLN A 107 6.46 1.53 12.22
C GLN A 107 7.12 0.32 11.57
N ASN A 108 7.79 -0.54 12.35
CA ASN A 108 8.41 -1.76 11.84
C ASN A 108 7.38 -2.72 11.23
N TYR A 109 6.18 -2.79 11.82
CA TYR A 109 5.07 -3.57 11.28
C TYR A 109 4.57 -3.04 9.94
N GLU A 110 4.30 -1.73 9.85
CA GLU A 110 3.87 -1.09 8.60
C GLU A 110 4.94 -1.19 7.50
N LEU A 111 6.22 -1.04 7.84
CA LEU A 111 7.34 -1.25 6.92
C LEU A 111 7.34 -2.67 6.35
N ARG A 112 7.19 -3.70 7.19
CA ARG A 112 7.12 -5.10 6.75
C ARG A 112 5.94 -5.35 5.81
N ILE A 113 4.78 -4.73 6.06
CA ILE A 113 3.62 -4.83 5.17
C ILE A 113 3.90 -4.11 3.85
N SER A 114 4.44 -2.90 3.92
CA SER A 114 4.79 -2.09 2.76
C SER A 114 5.78 -2.81 1.85
N ASP A 115 6.84 -3.39 2.42
CA ASP A 115 7.84 -4.16 1.66
C ASP A 115 7.22 -5.36 0.96
N ARG A 116 6.35 -6.10 1.65
CA ARG A 116 5.63 -7.23 1.04
C ARG A 116 4.74 -6.77 -0.12
N ARG A 117 4.00 -5.67 0.05
CA ARG A 117 3.16 -5.11 -1.03
C ARG A 117 4.01 -4.72 -2.23
N ASN A 118 5.10 -3.99 -2.00
CA ASN A 118 6.02 -3.56 -3.05
C ASN A 118 6.63 -4.75 -3.82
N GLN A 119 6.99 -5.83 -3.12
CA GLN A 119 7.46 -7.06 -3.77
C GLN A 119 6.40 -7.75 -4.64
N LEU A 120 5.13 -7.75 -4.20
CA LEU A 120 4.02 -8.30 -4.98
C LEU A 120 3.75 -7.41 -6.21
N ASP A 121 3.70 -6.10 -6.02
CA ASP A 121 3.45 -5.13 -7.10
C ASP A 121 4.53 -5.22 -8.18
N LEU A 122 5.81 -5.36 -7.79
CA LEU A 122 6.91 -5.58 -8.73
C LEU A 122 6.74 -6.88 -9.52
N GLN A 123 6.35 -7.98 -8.87
CA GLN A 123 6.13 -9.26 -9.55
C GLN A 123 4.96 -9.19 -10.54
N ILE A 124 3.86 -8.57 -10.14
CA ILE A 124 2.69 -8.36 -11.02
C ILE A 124 3.08 -7.50 -12.22
N ASN A 125 3.86 -6.44 -11.99
CA ASN A 125 4.33 -5.57 -13.06
C ASN A 125 5.22 -6.31 -14.07
N LEU A 126 6.21 -7.08 -13.60
CA LEU A 126 7.06 -7.91 -14.47
C LEU A 126 6.26 -8.96 -15.25
N LEU A 127 5.28 -9.60 -14.60
CA LEU A 127 4.40 -10.56 -15.29
C LEU A 127 3.57 -9.86 -16.37
N THR A 128 3.03 -8.68 -16.07
CA THR A 128 2.26 -7.87 -17.01
C THR A 128 3.11 -7.46 -18.21
N GLU A 129 4.37 -7.06 -18.00
CA GLU A 129 5.30 -6.76 -19.09
C GLU A 129 5.57 -7.98 -19.98
N GLN A 130 5.75 -9.16 -19.38
CA GLN A 130 5.94 -10.40 -20.14
C GLN A 130 4.70 -10.78 -20.96
N GLU A 131 3.52 -10.66 -20.37
CA GLU A 131 2.25 -10.91 -21.06
C GLU A 131 2.01 -9.91 -22.19
N ASN A 132 2.30 -8.63 -21.98
CA ASN A 132 2.22 -7.61 -23.00
C ASN A 132 3.18 -7.90 -24.15
N THR A 133 4.44 -8.25 -23.84
CA THR A 133 5.45 -8.63 -24.84
C THR A 133 5.00 -9.85 -25.67
N LYS A 134 4.48 -10.89 -25.02
CA LYS A 134 3.94 -12.07 -25.72
C LYS A 134 2.73 -11.71 -26.59
N THR A 135 1.86 -10.83 -26.10
CA THR A 135 0.70 -10.36 -26.86
C THR A 135 1.14 -9.61 -28.12
N LEU A 136 2.12 -8.70 -28.00
CA LEU A 136 2.72 -8.01 -29.14
C LEU A 136 3.36 -8.98 -30.14
N GLN A 137 4.09 -10.00 -29.66
CA GLN A 137 4.67 -11.04 -30.53
C GLN A 137 3.61 -11.85 -31.27
N LEU A 138 2.51 -12.21 -30.60
CA LEU A 138 1.40 -12.93 -31.23
C LEU A 138 0.69 -12.05 -32.27
N LEU A 139 0.48 -10.77 -31.97
CA LEU A 139 -0.08 -9.80 -32.92
C LEU A 139 0.83 -9.64 -34.15
N GLU A 140 2.15 -9.56 -33.96
CA GLU A 140 3.13 -9.50 -35.04
C GLU A 140 3.09 -10.76 -35.92
N GLN A 141 2.97 -11.95 -35.31
CA GLN A 141 2.83 -13.21 -36.05
C GLN A 141 1.52 -13.28 -36.86
N ILE A 142 0.41 -12.80 -36.28
CA ILE A 142 -0.90 -12.75 -36.96
C ILE A 142 -0.84 -11.77 -38.14
N ALA A 143 -0.28 -10.59 -37.94
CA ALA A 143 -0.12 -9.59 -38.99
C ALA A 143 0.72 -10.10 -40.16
N ALA A 144 1.85 -10.77 -39.86
CA ALA A 144 2.70 -11.39 -40.87
C ALA A 144 1.94 -12.46 -41.68
N ARG A 145 1.08 -13.26 -41.04
CA ARG A 145 0.24 -14.27 -41.71
C ARG A 145 -0.85 -13.66 -42.59
N LEU A 146 -1.36 -12.48 -42.24
CA LEU A 146 -2.37 -11.75 -43.00
C LEU A 146 -1.76 -10.89 -44.13
N GLY A 147 -0.43 -10.86 -44.26
CA GLY A 147 0.27 -10.04 -45.27
C GLY A 147 0.20 -8.54 -44.98
N VAL A 148 -0.12 -8.15 -43.74
CA VAL A 148 -0.13 -6.76 -43.29
C VAL A 148 1.28 -6.41 -42.86
N ASP A 149 1.95 -5.53 -43.62
CA ASP A 149 3.29 -5.06 -43.26
C ASP A 149 3.22 -4.02 -42.14
N VAL A 150 3.32 -4.51 -40.90
CA VAL A 150 3.33 -3.70 -39.68
C VAL A 150 4.67 -2.96 -39.50
N SER A 151 5.67 -3.24 -40.34
CA SER A 151 7.01 -2.63 -40.26
C SER A 151 7.03 -1.14 -40.65
N ALA A 152 5.94 -0.66 -41.26
CA ALA A 152 5.78 0.71 -41.75
C ALA A 152 5.13 1.67 -40.72
N ASP A 153 4.52 1.15 -39.65
CA ASP A 153 3.91 1.99 -38.62
C ASP A 153 4.96 2.50 -37.62
N THR A 154 5.32 3.78 -37.78
CA THR A 154 6.27 4.52 -36.94
C THR A 154 5.91 4.42 -35.44
N ASP A 155 4.63 4.34 -35.10
CA ASP A 155 4.13 4.30 -33.71
C ASP A 155 4.40 2.95 -33.00
N LEU A 156 4.47 1.84 -33.73
CA LEU A 156 4.76 0.51 -33.15
C LEU A 156 6.25 0.29 -32.85
N ARG A 157 7.15 0.93 -33.63
CA ARG A 157 8.58 0.94 -33.31
C ARG A 157 8.86 1.72 -32.02
N PHE A 158 8.10 2.77 -31.76
CA PHE A 158 8.19 3.57 -30.55
C PHE A 158 7.76 2.76 -29.31
N LEU A 159 6.66 2.02 -29.40
CA LEU A 159 6.20 1.10 -28.34
C LEU A 159 7.18 -0.05 -28.05
N LYS A 160 7.85 -0.60 -29.07
CA LYS A 160 8.94 -1.60 -28.90
C LYS A 160 10.13 -1.06 -28.11
N GLN A 161 10.41 0.25 -28.15
CA GLN A 161 11.51 0.88 -27.42
C GLN A 161 11.18 1.26 -25.98
N VAL A 162 9.91 1.47 -25.63
CA VAL A 162 9.47 1.88 -24.28
C VAL A 162 9.38 0.71 -23.28
N THR A 163 9.54 -0.53 -23.74
CA THR A 163 9.48 -1.75 -22.89
C THR A 163 10.86 -2.16 -22.32
N HIS A 164 11.85 -1.28 -22.32
CA HIS A 164 13.19 -1.54 -21.77
C HIS A 164 13.44 -0.71 -20.49
N PRO A 165 13.21 -1.29 -19.29
CA PRO A 165 13.37 -0.61 -18.00
C PRO A 165 14.75 0.05 -17.83
N GLU A 166 15.79 -0.54 -18.42
CA GLU A 166 17.17 -0.04 -18.37
C GLU A 166 17.35 1.39 -18.92
N GLN A 167 16.58 1.80 -19.93
CA GLN A 167 16.71 3.15 -20.51
C GLN A 167 16.00 4.22 -19.66
N LEU A 168 14.93 3.84 -18.96
CA LEU A 168 14.18 4.72 -18.07
C LEU A 168 15.00 5.07 -16.81
N ILE A 169 15.70 4.08 -16.24
CA ILE A 169 16.57 4.27 -15.07
C ILE A 169 17.72 5.25 -15.39
N ALA A 170 18.36 5.09 -16.56
CA ALA A 170 19.43 5.99 -17.00
C ALA A 170 18.96 7.44 -17.22
N GLN A 171 17.72 7.64 -17.69
CA GLN A 171 17.12 8.98 -17.85
C GLN A 171 16.79 9.65 -16.51
N ILE A 172 16.31 8.89 -15.51
CA ILE A 172 15.99 9.40 -14.18
C ILE A 172 17.28 9.85 -13.46
N GLU A 173 18.35 9.06 -13.56
CA GLU A 173 19.65 9.39 -12.96
C GLU A 173 20.27 10.65 -13.59
N GLN A 174 20.20 10.80 -14.92
CA GLN A 174 20.66 12.01 -15.62
C GLN A 174 19.82 13.26 -15.31
N GLY A 175 18.50 13.10 -15.10
CA GLY A 175 17.60 14.20 -14.75
C GLY A 175 17.84 14.74 -13.34
N GLN A 176 18.15 13.87 -12.38
CA GLN A 176 18.45 14.27 -10.99
C GLN A 176 19.84 14.93 -10.86
N GLN A 177 20.80 14.54 -11.69
CA GLN A 177 22.15 15.13 -11.67
C GLN A 177 22.21 16.54 -12.29
N LYS A 178 21.25 16.87 -13.17
CA LYS A 178 21.16 18.18 -13.84
C LYS A 178 20.36 19.23 -13.06
N SER A 179 19.73 18.85 -11.94
CA SER A 179 19.04 19.78 -11.05
C SER A 179 19.64 19.74 -9.63
N PRO A 180 20.85 20.30 -9.43
CA PRO A 180 21.27 20.65 -8.08
C PRO A 180 20.28 21.71 -7.57
N ALA A 181 19.58 21.35 -6.49
CA ALA A 181 18.65 22.16 -5.73
C ALA A 181 19.08 23.65 -5.70
N LYS A 182 18.32 24.51 -6.38
CA LYS A 182 18.38 25.95 -6.16
C LYS A 182 17.72 26.20 -4.80
N PRO A 183 18.46 26.66 -3.76
CA PRO A 183 17.84 26.99 -2.50
C PRO A 183 16.84 28.14 -2.69
N PRO A 184 15.72 28.18 -1.93
CA PRO A 184 14.77 29.27 -2.01
C PRO A 184 15.47 30.59 -1.68
N SER A 185 15.39 31.54 -2.61
CA SER A 185 15.87 32.91 -2.41
C SER A 185 15.05 33.56 -1.31
N ALA A 186 15.69 33.84 -0.17
CA ALA A 186 15.25 34.87 0.76
C ALA A 186 15.68 36.25 0.25
#